data_AF-A0A7I9XRI1-F1
#
_entry.id   AF-A0A7I9XRI1-F1
#
_cell.length_a   1.000
_cell.length_b   1.000
_cell.length_c   1.000
_cell.angle_alpha   90.00
_cell.angle_beta   90.00
_cell.angle_gamma   90.00
#
_symmetry.space_group_name_H-M   'P 1'
#
loop_
_entity.id
_entity.type
_entity.pdbx_description
1 polymer ?
#
loop_
_entity_poly.entity_id
_entity_poly.type
_entity_poly.pdbx_seq_one_letter_code
_entity_poly.pdbx_strand_id
1 'polypeptide(L)'
;MALLHQWKRTESLRHLDVLPAALVAASFNPFGLLARASSLPRDIKPWDGDYNRDEVRAVEIPSANGIGTASAIARLYGAAATADPLLALDAGVRDALTALPDPPSRGERDKVLGVEVMFSLGLSKPAFGAVFGSTDKAYGTPGFGGSFGFADPDTGVGYSYVMNRLGFHLYSDPRELALRQALFGEVLGARPQT
;
A
#
# COMPACT_ATOMS: atom_id res chain seq x y z
N MET A 1 -12.69 16.68 -11.01
CA MET A 1 -12.35 15.36 -10.44
C MET A 1 -11.02 14.91 -11.04
N ALA A 2 -10.06 14.46 -10.23
CA ALA A 2 -8.76 14.03 -10.75
C ALA A 2 -8.90 12.66 -11.44
N LEU A 3 -8.23 12.48 -12.58
CA LEU A 3 -8.15 11.21 -13.29
C LEU A 3 -6.79 10.57 -13.03
N LEU A 4 -6.76 9.25 -12.86
CA LEU A 4 -5.52 8.50 -12.84
C LEU A 4 -4.90 8.54 -14.25
N HIS A 5 -3.64 8.91 -14.33
CA HIS A 5 -2.81 8.72 -15.50
C HIS A 5 -2.18 7.32 -15.42
N GLN A 6 -2.79 6.38 -16.14
CA GLN A 6 -2.24 5.06 -16.37
C GLN A 6 -1.27 5.05 -17.54
N TRP A 7 -0.25 4.21 -17.44
CA TRP A 7 0.65 3.94 -18.55
C TRP A 7 0.08 2.85 -19.44
N LYS A 8 0.32 2.94 -20.74
CA LYS A 8 0.03 1.81 -21.63
C LYS A 8 0.94 0.64 -21.27
N ARG A 9 0.45 -0.58 -21.43
CA ARG A 9 1.22 -1.81 -21.16
C ARG A 9 2.56 -1.87 -21.93
N THR A 10 2.66 -1.23 -23.08
CA THR A 10 3.92 -1.14 -23.84
C THR A 10 4.93 -0.17 -23.20
N GLU A 11 4.44 0.90 -22.57
CA GLU A 11 5.27 1.88 -21.87
C GLU A 11 5.79 1.32 -20.54
N SER A 12 4.97 0.51 -19.85
CA SER A 12 5.38 -0.16 -18.60
C SER A 12 6.56 -1.10 -18.78
N LEU A 13 6.79 -1.64 -19.99
CA LEU A 13 7.95 -2.49 -20.28
C LEU A 13 9.29 -1.74 -20.15
N ARG A 14 9.28 -0.39 -20.17
CA ARG A 14 10.47 0.43 -19.95
C ARG A 14 10.85 0.59 -18.48
N HIS A 15 10.04 0.04 -17.58
CA HIS A 15 10.15 0.18 -16.13
C HIS A 15 10.19 -1.19 -15.43
N LEU A 16 10.63 -2.23 -16.14
CA LEU A 16 10.76 -3.57 -15.57
C LEU A 16 11.93 -3.70 -14.60
N ASP A 17 12.92 -2.80 -14.72
CA ASP A 17 14.11 -2.73 -13.88
C ASP A 17 13.81 -2.29 -12.44
N VAL A 18 12.68 -1.61 -12.22
CA VAL A 18 12.26 -1.14 -10.88
C VAL A 18 11.31 -2.10 -10.16
N LEU A 19 10.84 -3.15 -10.83
CA LEU A 19 10.00 -4.19 -10.26
C LEU A 19 10.84 -5.43 -9.90
N PRO A 20 10.47 -6.18 -8.85
CA PRO A 20 11.10 -7.46 -8.56
C PRO A 20 11.01 -8.42 -9.77
N ALA A 21 12.12 -9.07 -10.12
CA ALA A 21 12.19 -9.95 -11.29
C ALA A 21 11.13 -11.07 -11.26
N ALA A 22 10.81 -11.59 -10.07
CA ALA A 22 9.74 -12.59 -9.90
C ALA A 22 8.36 -12.04 -10.26
N LEU A 23 8.07 -10.78 -9.87
CA LEU A 23 6.81 -10.11 -10.19
C LEU A 23 6.71 -9.82 -11.69
N VAL A 24 7.80 -9.36 -12.30
CA VAL A 24 7.90 -9.17 -13.75
C VAL A 24 7.62 -10.48 -14.48
N ALA A 25 8.29 -11.57 -14.10
CA ALA A 25 8.07 -12.89 -14.70
C ALA A 25 6.60 -13.35 -14.54
N ALA A 26 6.02 -13.18 -13.35
CA ALA A 26 4.63 -13.53 -13.09
C ALA A 26 3.64 -12.73 -13.95
N SER A 27 3.95 -11.47 -14.30
CA SER A 27 3.10 -10.62 -15.14
C SER A 27 2.92 -11.11 -16.58
N PHE A 28 3.82 -11.99 -17.05
CA PHE A 28 3.71 -12.63 -18.36
C PHE A 28 2.90 -13.93 -18.36
N ASN A 29 2.52 -14.46 -17.20
CA ASN A 29 1.71 -15.67 -17.09
C ASN A 29 0.22 -15.34 -16.85
N PRO A 30 -0.64 -15.33 -17.89
CA PRO A 30 -2.05 -14.98 -17.75
C PRO A 30 -2.86 -16.01 -16.94
N PHE A 31 -2.32 -17.21 -16.72
CA PHE A 31 -2.95 -18.27 -15.94
C PHE A 31 -2.39 -18.36 -14.50
N GLY A 32 -1.42 -17.51 -14.16
CA GLY A 32 -0.74 -17.50 -12.87
C GLY A 32 -1.55 -16.88 -11.73
N LEU A 33 -1.03 -17.00 -10.51
CA LEU A 33 -1.67 -16.45 -9.31
C LEU A 33 -1.80 -14.92 -9.37
N LEU A 34 -0.77 -14.22 -9.87
CA LEU A 34 -0.80 -12.76 -10.04
C LEU A 34 -1.98 -12.33 -10.91
N ALA A 35 -2.13 -12.91 -12.11
CA ALA A 35 -3.22 -12.59 -13.02
C ALA A 35 -4.60 -12.87 -12.38
N ARG A 36 -4.73 -13.95 -11.61
CA ARG A 36 -5.97 -14.29 -10.91
C ARG A 36 -6.29 -13.33 -9.76
N ALA A 37 -5.27 -12.89 -9.02
CA ALA A 37 -5.42 -11.97 -7.90
C ALA A 37 -5.71 -10.54 -8.37
N SER A 38 -5.08 -10.10 -9.47
CA SER A 38 -5.19 -8.72 -9.97
C SER A 38 -6.40 -8.48 -10.88
N SER A 39 -7.12 -9.53 -11.31
CA SER A 39 -8.25 -9.44 -12.25
C SER A 39 -9.59 -9.59 -11.54
N LEU A 40 -9.76 -8.93 -10.40
CA LEU A 40 -11.01 -8.93 -9.63
C LEU A 40 -11.50 -7.49 -9.46
N PRO A 41 -12.68 -7.13 -10.01
CA PRO A 41 -13.48 -7.86 -11.00
C PRO A 41 -12.76 -8.10 -12.35
N ARG A 42 -13.12 -9.17 -13.08
CA ARG A 42 -12.42 -9.60 -14.32
C ARG A 42 -12.54 -8.62 -15.48
N ASP A 43 -13.59 -7.83 -15.48
CA ASP A 43 -13.97 -6.83 -16.48
C ASP A 43 -13.38 -5.44 -16.20
N ILE A 44 -12.62 -5.30 -15.11
CA ILE A 44 -11.91 -4.07 -14.75
C ILE A 44 -10.43 -4.28 -14.97
N LYS A 45 -9.87 -3.54 -15.93
CA LYS A 45 -8.46 -3.58 -16.31
C LYS A 45 -7.78 -2.28 -15.86
N PRO A 46 -6.94 -2.34 -14.82
CA PRO A 46 -6.23 -1.16 -14.30
C PRO A 46 -5.45 -0.39 -15.38
N TRP A 47 -4.82 -1.13 -16.30
CA TRP A 47 -3.97 -0.58 -17.36
C TRP A 47 -4.74 0.10 -18.50
N ASP A 48 -6.03 -0.22 -18.67
CA ASP A 48 -6.87 0.40 -19.69
C ASP A 48 -7.52 1.70 -19.18
N GLY A 49 -7.29 2.05 -17.91
CA GLY A 49 -7.84 3.25 -17.27
C GLY A 49 -9.25 3.04 -16.72
N ASP A 50 -9.67 1.79 -16.51
CA ASP A 50 -11.04 1.47 -16.11
C ASP A 50 -11.46 2.10 -14.77
N TYR A 51 -10.51 2.35 -13.85
CA TYR A 51 -10.78 3.08 -12.61
C TYR A 51 -11.16 4.56 -12.82
N ASN A 52 -11.04 5.08 -14.04
CA ASN A 52 -11.53 6.40 -14.40
C ASN A 52 -12.99 6.43 -14.85
N ARG A 53 -13.60 5.27 -15.11
CA ARG A 53 -15.00 5.18 -15.55
C ARG A 53 -15.94 5.37 -14.36
N ASP A 54 -17.02 6.13 -14.54
CA ASP A 54 -17.90 6.49 -13.43
C ASP A 54 -18.64 5.27 -12.85
N GLU A 55 -19.00 4.30 -13.68
CA GLU A 55 -19.63 3.05 -13.24
C GLU A 55 -18.69 2.20 -12.37
N VAL A 56 -17.37 2.27 -12.59
CA VAL A 56 -16.38 1.57 -11.74
C VAL A 56 -16.18 2.29 -10.41
N ARG A 57 -16.30 3.61 -10.40
CA ARG A 57 -16.17 4.43 -9.19
C ARG A 57 -17.42 4.40 -8.31
N ALA A 58 -18.58 4.12 -8.90
CA ALA A 58 -19.85 4.09 -8.21
C ALA A 58 -20.10 2.77 -7.45
N VAL A 59 -19.53 1.65 -7.91
CA VAL A 59 -19.66 0.35 -7.23
C VAL A 59 -18.68 0.24 -6.07
N GLU A 60 -18.94 -0.65 -5.12
CA GLU A 60 -18.03 -0.88 -3.98
C GLU A 60 -17.04 -2.00 -4.29
N ILE A 61 -15.75 -1.66 -4.43
CA ILE A 61 -14.65 -2.62 -4.59
C ILE A 61 -13.58 -2.29 -3.53
N PRO A 62 -13.76 -2.72 -2.27
CA PRO A 62 -12.93 -2.26 -1.15
C PRO A 62 -11.43 -2.54 -1.29
N SER A 63 -11.04 -3.48 -2.16
CA SER A 63 -9.64 -3.78 -2.44
C SER A 63 -8.95 -2.82 -3.41
N ALA A 64 -9.68 -1.96 -4.14
CA ALA A 64 -9.08 -1.26 -5.28
C ALA A 64 -9.63 0.13 -5.62
N ASN A 65 -10.92 0.42 -5.41
CA ASN A 65 -11.55 1.63 -6.00
C ASN A 65 -11.89 2.74 -4.99
N GLY A 66 -11.31 2.69 -3.78
CA GLY A 66 -11.48 3.77 -2.80
C GLY A 66 -10.97 5.11 -3.33
N ILE A 67 -11.76 6.17 -3.15
CA ILE A 67 -11.40 7.54 -3.57
C ILE A 67 -11.30 8.42 -2.32
N GLY A 68 -10.16 9.08 -2.15
CA GLY A 68 -9.92 9.94 -0.99
C GLY A 68 -8.85 11.00 -1.26
N THR A 69 -8.76 11.95 -0.33
CA THR A 69 -7.68 12.94 -0.29
C THR A 69 -6.60 12.49 0.69
N ALA A 70 -5.35 12.93 0.49
CA ALA A 70 -4.26 12.63 1.42
C ALA A 70 -4.63 13.02 2.85
N SER A 71 -5.23 14.19 3.05
CA SER A 71 -5.66 14.67 4.37
C SER A 71 -6.72 13.77 5.00
N ALA A 72 -7.68 13.26 4.23
CA ALA A 72 -8.72 12.39 4.78
C ALA A 72 -8.14 11.03 5.20
N ILE A 73 -7.27 10.45 4.38
CA ILE A 73 -6.61 9.17 4.66
C ILE A 73 -5.65 9.30 5.84
N ALA A 74 -4.85 10.38 5.89
CA ALA A 74 -3.96 10.66 7.01
C ALA A 74 -4.74 10.85 8.32
N ARG A 75 -5.89 11.54 8.29
CA ARG A 75 -6.77 11.66 9.46
C ARG A 75 -7.36 10.32 9.91
N LEU A 76 -7.77 9.47 8.97
CA LEU A 76 -8.28 8.13 9.30
C LEU A 76 -7.19 7.28 9.97
N TYR A 77 -5.99 7.22 9.40
CA TYR A 77 -4.89 6.49 10.02
C TYR A 77 -4.40 7.14 11.32
N GLY A 78 -4.47 8.46 11.46
CA GLY A 78 -4.14 9.15 12.72
C GLY A 78 -5.14 8.82 13.82
N ALA A 79 -6.42 8.72 13.47
CA ALA A 79 -7.43 8.24 14.39
C ALA A 79 -7.21 6.77 14.80
N ALA A 80 -6.79 5.92 13.85
CA ALA A 80 -6.43 4.52 14.15
C ALA A 80 -5.14 4.38 14.98
N ALA A 81 -4.16 5.27 14.79
CA ALA A 81 -2.93 5.32 15.56
C ALA A 81 -3.16 5.73 17.02
N THR A 82 -4.26 6.44 17.29
CA THR A 82 -4.59 7.02 18.59
C THR A 82 -5.91 6.46 19.12
N ALA A 83 -6.39 6.96 20.26
CA ALA A 83 -7.73 6.65 20.77
C ALA A 83 -8.75 7.73 20.34
N ASP A 84 -8.63 8.23 19.10
CA ASP A 84 -9.46 9.32 18.60
C ASP A 84 -10.92 8.86 18.44
N PRO A 85 -11.92 9.60 18.97
CA PRO A 85 -13.34 9.30 18.80
C PRO A 85 -13.81 9.21 17.35
N LEU A 86 -13.09 9.82 16.39
CA LEU A 86 -13.36 9.68 14.95
C LEU A 86 -13.36 8.21 14.50
N LEU A 87 -12.51 7.39 15.13
CA LEU A 87 -12.45 5.95 14.94
C LEU A 87 -12.27 5.29 16.31
N ALA A 88 -13.38 5.13 17.04
CA ALA A 88 -13.41 4.56 18.38
C ALA A 88 -13.07 3.05 18.37
N LEU A 89 -11.77 2.74 18.23
CA LEU A 89 -11.24 1.38 18.35
C LEU A 89 -11.02 1.04 19.82
N ASP A 90 -11.61 -0.08 20.25
CA ASP A 90 -11.37 -0.63 21.58
C ASP A 90 -9.87 -0.90 21.79
N ALA A 91 -9.42 -0.82 23.04
CA ALA A 91 -8.00 -1.06 23.39
C ALA A 91 -7.49 -2.40 22.85
N GLY A 92 -8.27 -3.48 22.98
CA GLY A 92 -7.89 -4.79 22.46
C GLY A 92 -7.75 -4.84 20.93
N VAL A 93 -8.52 -4.03 20.19
CA VAL A 93 -8.38 -3.91 18.73
C VAL A 93 -7.09 -3.18 18.39
N ARG A 94 -6.78 -2.09 19.09
CA ARG A 94 -5.53 -1.35 18.89
C ARG A 94 -4.31 -2.22 19.20
N ASP A 95 -4.36 -2.98 20.29
CA ASP A 95 -3.30 -3.93 20.66
C ASP A 95 -3.10 -4.95 19.54
N ALA A 96 -4.18 -5.54 19.01
CA ALA A 96 -4.11 -6.50 17.91
C ALA A 96 -3.56 -5.90 16.60
N LEU A 97 -3.86 -4.65 16.28
CA LEU A 97 -3.32 -3.96 15.10
C LEU A 97 -1.81 -3.66 15.23
N THR A 98 -1.34 -3.39 16.45
CA THR A 98 0.09 -3.15 16.69
C THR A 98 0.92 -4.42 16.75
N ALA A 99 0.30 -5.56 17.09
CA ALA A 99 0.97 -6.84 17.22
C ALA A 99 1.59 -7.33 15.90
N LEU A 100 2.74 -8.00 16.03
CA LEU A 100 3.33 -8.73 14.93
C LEU A 100 2.58 -10.06 14.73
N PRO A 101 2.36 -10.49 13.48
CA PRO A 101 1.74 -11.76 13.20
C PRO A 101 2.70 -12.91 13.53
N ASP A 102 2.16 -14.09 13.80
CA ASP A 102 2.98 -15.30 13.82
C ASP A 102 3.56 -15.57 12.40
N PRO A 103 4.83 -15.97 12.29
CA PRO A 103 5.42 -16.29 11.00
C PRO A 103 4.63 -17.39 10.27
N PRO A 104 4.38 -17.28 8.96
CA PRO A 104 3.74 -18.33 8.19
C PRO A 104 4.58 -19.62 8.21
N SER A 105 3.92 -20.77 8.36
CA SER A 105 4.58 -22.09 8.45
C SER A 105 5.41 -22.49 7.24
N ARG A 106 5.31 -21.76 6.12
CA ARG A 106 6.03 -22.02 4.87
C ARG A 106 6.91 -20.84 4.43
N GLY A 107 7.24 -19.94 5.34
CA GLY A 107 8.02 -18.73 5.10
C GLY A 107 7.18 -17.55 4.62
N GLU A 108 7.83 -16.40 4.55
CA GLU A 108 7.25 -15.06 4.39
C GLU A 108 7.17 -14.61 2.93
N ARG A 109 7.68 -15.43 2.02
CA ARG A 109 7.62 -15.16 0.59
C ARG A 109 6.21 -15.31 0.06
N ASP A 110 5.62 -14.20 -0.34
CA ASP A 110 4.29 -14.18 -0.95
C ASP A 110 4.29 -14.85 -2.32
N LYS A 111 3.31 -15.72 -2.55
CA LYS A 111 3.20 -16.54 -3.76
C LYS A 111 2.67 -15.77 -4.97
N VAL A 112 2.02 -14.63 -4.74
CA VAL A 112 1.45 -13.78 -5.80
C VAL A 112 2.50 -12.75 -6.24
N LEU A 113 3.09 -12.04 -5.30
CA LEU A 113 4.06 -10.97 -5.51
C LEU A 113 5.49 -11.50 -5.74
N GLY A 114 5.80 -12.68 -5.21
CA GLY A 114 7.10 -13.32 -5.38
C GLY A 114 8.23 -12.74 -4.52
N VAL A 115 7.90 -11.85 -3.57
CA VAL A 115 8.79 -11.18 -2.61
C VAL A 115 8.38 -11.50 -1.17
N GLU A 116 9.25 -11.24 -0.22
CA GLU A 116 8.93 -11.34 1.21
C GLU A 116 8.09 -10.15 1.65
N VAL A 117 7.03 -10.43 2.41
CA VAL A 117 6.11 -9.43 2.94
C VAL A 117 5.60 -9.88 4.29
N MET A 118 5.14 -8.92 5.10
CA MET A 118 4.49 -9.20 6.37
C MET A 118 3.15 -8.51 6.42
N PHE A 119 2.09 -9.27 6.67
CA PHE A 119 0.74 -8.77 6.86
C PHE A 119 0.19 -9.21 8.21
N SER A 120 -0.53 -8.32 8.89
CA SER A 120 -1.33 -8.64 10.07
C SER A 120 -2.70 -8.01 9.89
N LEU A 121 -3.76 -8.80 10.11
CA LEU A 121 -5.17 -8.35 10.02
C LEU A 121 -5.51 -7.58 8.71
N GLY A 122 -4.89 -7.97 7.60
CA GLY A 122 -5.10 -7.35 6.27
C GLY A 122 -4.24 -6.11 5.99
N LEU A 123 -3.40 -5.69 6.93
CA LEU A 123 -2.54 -4.52 6.82
C LEU A 123 -1.07 -4.94 6.69
N SER A 124 -0.31 -4.24 5.86
CA SER A 124 1.13 -4.40 5.77
C SER A 124 1.79 -3.98 7.08
N LYS A 125 2.85 -4.70 7.45
CA LYS A 125 3.76 -4.38 8.56
C LYS A 125 5.15 -4.04 8.02
N PRO A 126 5.95 -3.22 8.73
CA PRO A 126 7.32 -2.93 8.35
C PRO A 126 8.15 -4.21 8.34
N ALA A 127 8.68 -4.61 7.18
CA ALA A 127 9.47 -5.84 7.05
C ALA A 127 10.25 -5.89 5.72
N PHE A 128 11.27 -6.75 5.66
CA PHE A 128 11.94 -7.19 4.43
C PHE A 128 12.36 -6.06 3.47
N GLY A 129 12.89 -4.97 4.02
CA GLY A 129 13.37 -3.83 3.24
C GLY A 129 12.31 -2.76 2.93
N ALA A 130 11.05 -2.94 3.33
CA ALA A 130 10.03 -1.90 3.35
C ALA A 130 9.80 -1.43 4.80
N VAL A 131 10.73 -0.64 5.34
CA VAL A 131 10.67 -0.14 6.72
C VAL A 131 9.90 1.17 6.73
N PHE A 132 8.72 1.20 7.36
CA PHE A 132 7.92 2.40 7.55
C PHE A 132 7.55 2.66 9.01
N GLY A 133 7.25 3.92 9.33
CA GLY A 133 6.88 4.36 10.69
C GLY A 133 8.07 4.39 11.65
N SER A 134 7.81 4.79 12.90
CA SER A 134 8.85 4.89 13.92
C SER A 134 9.28 3.53 14.49
N THR A 135 8.37 2.56 14.56
CA THR A 135 8.62 1.18 15.02
C THR A 135 7.85 0.14 14.21
N ASP A 136 8.06 -1.14 14.50
CA ASP A 136 7.36 -2.27 13.85
C ASP A 136 5.89 -2.37 14.24
N LYS A 137 5.41 -1.51 15.15
CA LYS A 137 3.99 -1.38 15.48
C LYS A 137 3.21 -0.68 14.39
N ALA A 138 3.85 0.06 13.48
CA ALA A 138 3.17 0.72 12.37
C ALA A 138 2.41 -0.29 11.49
N TYR A 139 1.31 0.16 10.88
CA TYR A 139 0.49 -0.69 10.00
C TYR A 139 -0.24 0.15 8.95
N GLY A 140 -0.36 -0.37 7.73
CA GLY A 140 -0.95 0.38 6.63
C GLY A 140 -1.13 -0.42 5.36
N THR A 141 -1.31 0.27 4.23
CA THR A 141 -1.56 -0.40 2.94
C THR A 141 -0.92 0.36 1.79
N PRO A 142 0.08 -0.22 1.09
CA PRO A 142 0.56 0.31 -0.17
C PRO A 142 -0.49 0.10 -1.25
N GLY A 143 -0.64 1.10 -2.11
CA GLY A 143 -1.57 1.10 -3.23
C GLY A 143 -0.84 1.01 -4.57
N PHE A 144 -1.55 0.45 -5.54
CA PHE A 144 -1.02 0.28 -6.89
C PHE A 144 -0.56 1.60 -7.50
N GLY A 145 0.67 1.61 -8.01
CA GLY A 145 1.31 2.77 -8.62
C GLY A 145 2.00 3.73 -7.65
N GLY A 146 1.91 3.53 -6.33
CA GLY A 146 2.75 4.21 -5.35
C GLY A 146 2.04 5.05 -4.28
N SER A 147 0.71 5.05 -4.20
CA SER A 147 0.01 5.68 -3.07
C SER A 147 0.28 4.87 -1.82
N PHE A 148 0.38 5.50 -0.66
CA PHE A 148 0.60 4.77 0.59
C PHE A 148 -0.05 5.50 1.76
N GLY A 149 -0.64 4.75 2.68
CA GLY A 149 -1.12 5.29 3.94
C GLY A 149 -0.90 4.30 5.07
N PHE A 150 -0.57 4.80 6.25
CA PHE A 150 -0.35 3.97 7.43
C PHE A 150 -0.54 4.77 8.72
N ALA A 151 -0.81 4.04 9.79
CA ALA A 151 -0.83 4.51 11.16
C ALA A 151 0.52 4.19 11.83
N ASP A 152 1.03 5.14 12.61
CA ASP A 152 2.16 4.93 13.52
C ASP A 152 1.75 5.20 14.97
N PRO A 153 1.37 4.15 15.73
CA PRO A 153 0.86 4.30 17.09
C PRO A 153 1.84 4.91 18.09
N ASP A 154 3.15 4.70 17.92
CA ASP A 154 4.15 5.19 18.90
C ASP A 154 4.39 6.71 18.78
N THR A 155 4.14 7.30 17.61
CA THR A 155 4.19 8.77 17.42
C THR A 155 2.80 9.41 17.36
N GLY A 156 1.74 8.61 17.22
CA GLY A 156 0.37 9.08 16.99
C GLY A 156 0.13 9.62 15.58
N VAL A 157 1.07 9.40 14.65
CA VAL A 157 1.00 9.95 13.28
C VAL A 157 0.15 9.06 12.39
N GLY A 158 -0.79 9.68 11.68
CA GLY A 158 -1.37 9.13 10.46
C GLY A 158 -0.68 9.71 9.23
N TYR A 159 -0.14 8.86 8.38
CA TYR A 159 0.55 9.27 7.17
C TYR A 159 -0.27 8.92 5.93
N SER A 160 -0.21 9.78 4.91
CA SER A 160 -0.74 9.46 3.59
C SER A 160 -0.01 10.21 2.47
N TYR A 161 0.29 9.48 1.41
CA TYR A 161 0.69 9.98 0.11
C TYR A 161 -0.29 9.48 -0.96
N VAL A 162 -0.80 10.41 -1.77
CA VAL A 162 -1.67 10.13 -2.92
C VAL A 162 -1.19 10.90 -4.14
N MET A 163 -1.39 10.31 -5.30
CA MET A 163 -0.97 10.84 -6.58
C MET A 163 -1.93 10.38 -7.67
N ASN A 164 -1.95 11.09 -8.79
CA ASN A 164 -2.73 10.69 -9.95
C ASN A 164 -1.87 10.06 -11.05
N ARG A 165 -0.54 10.18 -11.02
CA ARG A 165 0.37 9.54 -11.97
C ARG A 165 0.95 8.26 -11.38
N LEU A 166 0.53 7.12 -11.89
CA LEU A 166 1.00 5.82 -11.41
C LEU A 166 2.51 5.63 -11.72
N GLY A 167 3.22 5.05 -10.78
CA GLY A 167 4.60 4.55 -10.91
C GLY A 167 4.62 3.03 -11.04
N PHE A 168 5.82 2.45 -10.93
CA PHE A 168 6.06 1.01 -11.12
C PHE A 168 6.80 0.38 -9.93
N HIS A 169 6.63 0.94 -8.74
CA HIS A 169 7.25 0.41 -7.51
C HIS A 169 6.23 -0.41 -6.73
N LEU A 170 6.65 -1.58 -6.24
CA LEU A 170 5.79 -2.43 -5.41
C LEU A 170 5.60 -1.85 -4.00
N TYR A 171 6.67 -1.27 -3.47
CA TYR A 171 6.74 -0.53 -2.22
C TYR A 171 7.76 0.60 -2.38
N SER A 172 7.70 1.60 -1.50
CA SER A 172 8.69 2.68 -1.42
C SER A 172 8.91 3.39 -2.75
N ASP A 173 7.82 3.83 -3.38
CA ASP A 173 7.91 4.72 -4.54
C ASP A 173 8.81 5.91 -4.19
N PRO A 174 9.82 6.27 -4.99
CA PRO A 174 10.80 7.30 -4.63
C PRO A 174 10.18 8.64 -4.24
N ARG A 175 9.01 8.97 -4.83
CA ARG A 175 8.27 10.21 -4.51
C ARG A 175 7.67 10.13 -3.11
N GLU A 176 7.10 8.97 -2.78
CA GLU A 176 6.52 8.67 -1.47
C GLU A 176 7.62 8.57 -0.41
N LEU A 177 8.67 7.80 -0.68
CA LEU A 177 9.76 7.52 0.24
C LEU A 177 10.49 8.81 0.65
N ALA A 178 10.67 9.77 -0.28
CA ALA A 178 11.29 11.05 0.03
C ALA A 178 10.48 11.83 1.10
N LEU A 179 9.15 11.84 1.00
CA LEU A 179 8.29 12.50 1.98
C LEU A 179 8.28 11.76 3.31
N ARG A 180 8.25 10.42 3.25
CA ARG A 180 8.30 9.57 4.44
C ARG A 180 9.63 9.74 5.19
N GLN A 181 10.75 9.86 4.49
CA GLN A 181 12.06 10.14 5.08
C GLN A 181 12.14 11.53 5.70
N ALA A 182 11.64 12.56 5.01
CA ALA A 182 11.59 13.92 5.56
C ALA A 182 10.79 13.95 6.88
N LEU A 183 9.62 13.30 6.92
CA LEU A 183 8.80 13.26 8.12
C LEU A 183 9.44 12.43 9.25
N PHE A 184 9.74 11.16 9.00
CA PHE A 184 10.18 10.26 10.06
C PHE A 184 11.65 10.46 10.42
N GLY A 185 12.53 10.60 9.44
CA GLY A 185 13.96 10.77 9.68
C GLY A 185 14.32 12.18 10.13
N GLU A 186 13.89 13.21 9.41
CA GLU A 186 14.37 14.59 9.65
C GLU A 186 13.52 15.34 10.70
N VAL A 187 12.19 15.26 10.61
CA VAL A 187 11.30 16.00 11.52
C VAL A 187 11.11 15.29 12.86
N LEU A 188 10.83 13.98 12.84
CA LEU A 188 10.54 13.20 14.06
C LEU A 188 11.79 12.59 14.70
N GLY A 189 12.92 12.54 13.98
CA GLY A 189 14.14 11.89 14.46
C GLY A 189 14.00 10.39 14.70
N ALA A 190 13.04 9.75 14.02
CA ALA A 190 12.80 8.32 14.06
C ALA A 190 13.75 7.55 13.11
N ARG A 191 13.58 6.24 13.07
CA ARG A 191 14.41 5.35 12.24
C ARG A 191 14.35 5.70 10.75
N PRO A 192 15.43 5.41 9.99
CA PRO A 192 15.41 5.53 8.54
C PRO A 192 14.30 4.69 7.90
N GLN A 193 13.70 5.25 6.87
CA GLN A 193 12.62 4.66 6.10
C GLN A 193 13.19 3.97 4.85
N THR A 194 12.67 2.80 4.47
CA THR A 194 13.08 2.08 3.26
C THR A 194 11.89 1.55 2.49
#